data_AF-A0A0F4QYE8-F1
#
_entry.id   AF-A0A0F4QYE8-F1
#
_cell.length_a   1.000
_cell.length_b   1.000
_cell.length_c   1.000
_cell.angle_alpha   90.00
_cell.angle_beta   90.00
_cell.angle_gamma   90.00
#
_symmetry.space_group_name_H-M   'P 1'
#
loop_
_entity.id
_entity.type
_entity.pdbx_description
1 polymer ?
#
loop_
_entity_poly.entity_id
_entity_poly.type
_entity_poly.pdbx_seq_one_letter_code
_entity_poly.pdbx_strand_id
1 'polypeptide(L)'
;MSKPTPPHSIAELMTRVDAIAGQTLGELAAQFHFKTPQDLNREKGWPGQLIEYVLGASAGSKPVPDFEFIGVELKTLPIGYNGKPLETTYVSVVPLTNLTGLRWQDSTVKKKLAHVLWLPILAERDIAPVNRTIGSGFLWQPNALQEQQLQRDWEEQIELIALGRVDEISGKLGEVMQIRPKAANSKALTDAIGPQGKLIKTLPRGFYLKMQFTQGILAEQFVG
;
A
#
# COMPACT_ATOMS: atom_id res chain seq x y z
N MET A 1 -0.67 -9.34 -25.08
CA MET A 1 -2.01 -8.83 -24.69
C MET A 1 -1.92 -7.32 -24.48
N SER A 2 -3.00 -6.59 -24.73
CA SER A 2 -3.10 -5.15 -24.41
C SER A 2 -3.59 -4.94 -22.97
N LYS A 3 -3.43 -3.71 -22.44
CA LYS A 3 -4.01 -3.33 -21.14
C LYS A 3 -5.52 -3.60 -21.13
N PRO A 4 -6.06 -4.34 -20.14
CA PRO A 4 -7.50 -4.47 -19.97
C PRO A 4 -8.13 -3.14 -19.56
N THR A 5 -9.41 -2.94 -19.92
CA THR A 5 -10.20 -1.84 -19.36
C THR A 5 -10.43 -2.06 -17.86
N PRO A 6 -10.72 -0.99 -17.10
CA PRO A 6 -11.05 -1.14 -15.69
C PRO A 6 -12.20 -2.12 -15.48
N PRO A 7 -12.12 -2.99 -14.45
CA PRO A 7 -13.18 -3.94 -14.16
C PRO A 7 -14.44 -3.20 -13.67
N HIS A 8 -15.61 -3.67 -14.08
CA HIS A 8 -16.90 -3.07 -13.71
C HIS A 8 -17.56 -3.78 -12.52
N SER A 9 -17.02 -4.92 -12.10
CA SER A 9 -17.51 -5.66 -10.93
C SER A 9 -16.36 -6.33 -10.17
N ILE A 10 -16.62 -6.65 -8.91
CA ILE A 10 -15.71 -7.43 -8.08
C ILE A 10 -15.46 -8.82 -8.68
N ALA A 11 -16.51 -9.48 -9.20
CA ALA A 11 -16.38 -10.81 -9.80
C ALA A 11 -15.45 -10.79 -11.03
N GLU A 12 -15.55 -9.76 -11.87
CA GLU A 12 -14.65 -9.56 -13.00
C GLU A 12 -13.21 -9.34 -12.54
N LEU A 13 -12.98 -8.50 -11.53
CA LEU A 13 -11.65 -8.30 -10.95
C LEU A 13 -11.08 -9.63 -10.43
N MET A 14 -11.85 -10.39 -9.66
CA MET A 14 -11.40 -11.66 -9.10
C MET A 14 -11.10 -12.71 -10.17
N THR A 15 -11.88 -12.76 -11.26
CA THR A 15 -11.60 -13.65 -12.40
C THR A 15 -10.22 -13.35 -13.01
N ARG A 16 -9.84 -12.06 -13.10
CA ARG A 16 -8.51 -11.64 -13.57
C ARG A 16 -7.41 -11.98 -12.57
N VAL A 17 -7.69 -11.82 -11.27
CA VAL A 17 -6.77 -12.17 -10.17
C VAL A 17 -6.47 -13.67 -10.18
N ASP A 18 -7.49 -14.52 -10.29
CA ASP A 18 -7.34 -15.97 -10.33
C ASP A 18 -6.55 -16.42 -11.56
N ALA A 19 -6.75 -15.75 -12.71
CA ALA A 19 -6.04 -16.05 -13.95
C ALA A 19 -4.53 -15.77 -13.89
N ILE A 20 -4.08 -14.87 -13.01
CA ILE A 20 -2.65 -14.54 -12.84
C ILE A 20 -1.97 -15.26 -11.67
N ALA A 21 -2.74 -15.92 -10.81
CA ALA A 21 -2.20 -16.68 -9.69
C ALA A 21 -1.31 -17.84 -10.19
N GLY A 22 -0.17 -18.04 -9.53
CA GLY A 22 0.83 -19.04 -9.88
C GLY A 22 1.81 -18.61 -10.99
N GLN A 23 1.52 -17.55 -11.74
CA GLN A 23 2.46 -17.02 -12.74
C GLN A 23 3.60 -16.25 -12.07
N THR A 24 4.74 -16.18 -12.74
CA THR A 24 5.82 -15.25 -12.37
C THR A 24 5.57 -13.85 -12.92
N LEU A 25 6.13 -12.84 -12.26
CA LEU A 25 6.04 -11.46 -12.76
C LEU A 25 6.67 -11.30 -14.16
N GLY A 26 7.70 -12.08 -14.49
CA GLY A 26 8.35 -12.06 -15.80
C GLY A 26 7.48 -12.64 -16.90
N GLU A 27 6.83 -13.79 -16.66
CA GLU A 27 5.85 -14.37 -17.60
C GLU A 27 4.70 -13.39 -17.86
N LEU A 28 4.17 -12.80 -16.78
CA LEU A 28 3.08 -11.84 -16.88
C LEU A 28 3.50 -10.58 -17.65
N ALA A 29 4.69 -10.04 -17.39
CA ALA A 29 5.23 -8.91 -18.13
C ALA A 29 5.40 -9.23 -19.62
N ALA A 30 5.91 -10.41 -19.96
CA ALA A 30 6.06 -10.86 -21.34
C ALA A 30 4.70 -10.99 -22.05
N GLN A 31 3.71 -11.59 -21.37
CA GLN A 31 2.35 -11.76 -21.89
C GLN A 31 1.69 -10.44 -22.26
N PHE A 32 1.92 -9.38 -21.49
CA PHE A 32 1.35 -8.04 -21.72
C PHE A 32 2.30 -7.09 -22.46
N HIS A 33 3.45 -7.57 -22.92
CA HIS A 33 4.52 -6.73 -23.50
C HIS A 33 4.88 -5.53 -22.61
N PHE A 34 4.81 -5.73 -21.29
CA PHE A 34 5.13 -4.71 -20.30
C PHE A 34 6.65 -4.61 -20.17
N LYS A 35 7.17 -3.38 -20.23
CA LYS A 35 8.62 -3.15 -20.19
C LYS A 35 9.19 -3.65 -18.86
N THR A 36 10.12 -4.60 -18.95
CA THR A 36 10.91 -5.06 -17.81
C THR A 36 12.22 -4.25 -17.75
N PRO A 37 12.48 -3.48 -16.69
CA PRO A 37 13.74 -2.75 -16.50
C PRO A 37 14.95 -3.67 -16.51
N GLN A 38 16.09 -3.14 -16.98
CA GLN A 38 17.37 -3.86 -16.92
C GLN A 38 17.88 -4.04 -15.47
N ASP A 39 17.59 -3.06 -14.60
CA ASP A 39 17.95 -3.09 -13.18
C ASP A 39 16.71 -2.83 -12.31
N LEU A 40 16.09 -3.91 -11.86
CA LEU A 40 14.89 -3.86 -11.02
C LEU A 40 15.17 -3.32 -9.60
N ASN A 41 16.44 -3.25 -9.17
CA ASN A 41 16.78 -2.63 -7.88
C ASN A 41 16.55 -1.12 -7.88
N ARG A 42 16.61 -0.49 -9.07
CA ARG A 42 16.34 0.94 -9.27
C ARG A 42 14.85 1.24 -9.43
N GLU A 43 14.07 0.28 -9.91
CA GLU A 43 12.64 0.42 -10.21
C GLU A 43 11.78 -0.36 -9.20
N LYS A 44 11.89 0.00 -7.92
CA LYS A 44 11.22 -0.69 -6.79
C LYS A 44 9.69 -0.79 -6.94
N GLY A 45 9.07 0.09 -7.72
CA GLY A 45 7.63 0.10 -7.98
C GLY A 45 7.17 -0.82 -9.12
N TRP A 46 8.09 -1.43 -9.87
CA TRP A 46 7.78 -2.18 -11.08
C TRP A 46 6.77 -3.33 -10.87
N PRO A 47 6.87 -4.18 -9.83
CA PRO A 47 5.87 -5.22 -9.59
C PRO A 47 4.45 -4.65 -9.43
N GLY A 48 4.30 -3.58 -8.63
CA GLY A 48 3.00 -2.93 -8.42
C GLY A 48 2.43 -2.37 -9.72
N GLN A 49 3.25 -1.67 -10.50
CA GLN A 49 2.84 -1.10 -11.80
C GLN A 49 2.41 -2.17 -12.80
N LEU A 50 3.12 -3.31 -12.84
CA LEU A 50 2.74 -4.44 -13.68
C LEU A 50 1.36 -4.98 -13.27
N ILE A 51 1.14 -5.25 -11.99
CA ILE A 51 -0.14 -5.78 -11.51
C ILE A 51 -1.28 -4.77 -11.74
N GLU A 52 -1.07 -3.49 -11.45
CA GLU A 52 -2.03 -2.42 -11.76
C GLU A 52 -2.39 -2.41 -13.26
N TYR A 53 -1.37 -2.50 -14.13
CA TYR A 53 -1.57 -2.54 -15.58
C TYR A 53 -2.43 -3.74 -15.99
N VAL A 54 -2.06 -4.93 -15.51
CA VAL A 54 -2.67 -6.20 -15.91
C VAL A 54 -4.08 -6.37 -15.36
N LEU A 55 -4.35 -5.90 -14.14
CA LEU A 55 -5.69 -5.96 -13.55
C LEU A 55 -6.60 -4.83 -14.04
N GLY A 56 -6.06 -3.84 -14.75
CA GLY A 56 -6.83 -2.74 -15.33
C GLY A 56 -7.08 -1.57 -14.36
N ALA A 57 -6.21 -1.34 -13.38
CA ALA A 57 -6.31 -0.19 -12.48
C ALA A 57 -6.32 1.14 -13.25
N SER A 58 -7.07 2.11 -12.74
CA SER A 58 -7.36 3.39 -13.41
C SER A 58 -7.03 4.65 -12.61
N ALA A 59 -6.83 4.53 -11.29
CA ALA A 59 -6.67 5.69 -10.41
C ALA A 59 -5.42 6.53 -10.71
N GLY A 60 -4.35 5.90 -11.20
CA GLY A 60 -3.06 6.57 -11.42
C GLY A 60 -2.54 7.18 -10.12
N SER A 61 -2.29 8.49 -10.10
CA SER A 61 -1.78 9.21 -8.91
C SER A 61 -2.86 9.78 -7.98
N LYS A 62 -4.15 9.55 -8.28
CA LYS A 62 -5.25 10.09 -7.48
C LYS A 62 -5.26 9.47 -6.07
N PRO A 63 -5.69 10.21 -5.02
CA PRO A 63 -5.82 9.69 -3.66
C PRO A 63 -7.12 8.88 -3.48
N VAL A 64 -7.37 7.92 -4.37
CA VAL A 64 -8.59 7.09 -4.40
C VAL A 64 -8.20 5.62 -4.60
N PRO A 65 -9.12 4.66 -4.40
CA PRO A 65 -8.89 3.25 -4.69
C PRO A 65 -8.50 3.00 -6.15
N ASP A 66 -7.58 2.06 -6.38
CA ASP A 66 -7.02 1.76 -7.71
C ASP A 66 -8.07 1.37 -8.75
N PHE A 67 -9.13 0.68 -8.31
CA PHE A 67 -10.30 0.33 -9.11
C PHE A 67 -11.49 1.22 -8.71
N GLU A 68 -11.48 2.47 -9.20
CA GLU A 68 -12.40 3.55 -8.78
C GLU A 68 -13.89 3.14 -8.82
N PHE A 69 -14.33 2.46 -9.89
CA PHE A 69 -15.74 2.11 -10.08
C PHE A 69 -16.30 1.12 -9.07
N ILE A 70 -15.45 0.24 -8.54
CA ILE A 70 -15.84 -0.82 -7.60
C ILE A 70 -15.32 -0.54 -6.18
N GLY A 71 -14.59 0.55 -5.98
CA GLY A 71 -14.09 0.98 -4.68
C GLY A 71 -13.05 0.06 -4.05
N VAL A 72 -12.26 -0.65 -4.87
CA VAL A 72 -11.22 -1.59 -4.39
C VAL A 72 -9.83 -1.01 -4.58
N GLU A 73 -9.02 -1.06 -3.53
CA GLU A 73 -7.58 -0.73 -3.56
C GLU A 73 -6.77 -2.01 -3.81
N LEU A 74 -5.78 -1.95 -4.70
CA LEU A 74 -4.84 -3.04 -4.90
C LEU A 74 -3.65 -2.88 -3.95
N LYS A 75 -3.28 -3.95 -3.26
CA LYS A 75 -2.02 -4.02 -2.51
C LYS A 75 -1.31 -5.33 -2.79
N THR A 76 -0.15 -5.23 -3.45
CA THR A 76 0.79 -6.35 -3.49
C THR A 76 1.44 -6.49 -2.11
N LEU A 77 1.67 -7.73 -1.69
CA LEU A 77 2.24 -8.04 -0.37
C LEU A 77 3.37 -9.05 -0.54
N PRO A 78 4.64 -8.64 -0.46
CA PRO A 78 5.74 -9.59 -0.56
C PRO A 78 5.77 -10.49 0.68
N ILE A 79 5.80 -11.79 0.44
CA ILE A 79 5.84 -12.84 1.45
C ILE A 79 7.08 -13.72 1.28
N GLY A 80 7.55 -14.28 2.40
CA GLY A 80 8.65 -15.25 2.44
C GLY A 80 8.18 -16.68 2.17
N TYR A 81 9.13 -17.62 2.20
CA TYR A 81 8.83 -19.06 2.01
C TYR A 81 7.84 -19.61 3.04
N ASN A 82 7.77 -18.99 4.22
CA ASN A 82 6.84 -19.36 5.30
C ASN A 82 5.51 -18.59 5.25
N GLY A 83 5.23 -17.86 4.16
CA GLY A 83 4.01 -17.06 4.00
C GLY A 83 3.96 -15.78 4.84
N LYS A 84 5.02 -15.43 5.59
CA LYS A 84 5.04 -14.21 6.39
C LYS A 84 5.37 -12.98 5.53
N PRO A 85 4.76 -11.81 5.81
CA PRO A 85 5.14 -10.56 5.17
C PRO A 85 6.64 -10.28 5.35
N LEU A 86 7.28 -9.75 4.31
CA LEU A 86 8.70 -9.36 4.33
C LEU A 86 8.91 -7.87 4.61
N GLU A 87 7.89 -7.04 4.44
CA GLU A 87 7.98 -5.59 4.63
C GLU A 87 6.65 -4.97 5.11
N THR A 88 6.74 -3.72 5.59
CA THR A 88 5.58 -2.89 5.92
C THR A 88 4.87 -2.42 4.65
N THR A 89 3.54 -2.42 4.62
CA THR A 89 2.78 -2.04 3.42
C THR A 89 2.43 -0.56 3.42
N TYR A 90 2.79 0.16 2.35
CA TYR A 90 2.42 1.57 2.17
C TYR A 90 0.91 1.75 1.93
N VAL A 91 0.33 2.79 2.53
CA VAL A 91 -1.10 3.14 2.38
C VAL A 91 -1.27 4.45 1.61
N SER A 92 -0.79 5.56 2.18
CA SER A 92 -0.94 6.89 1.57
C SER A 92 0.14 7.83 2.08
N VAL A 93 0.28 8.98 1.42
CA VAL A 93 1.04 10.10 1.96
C VAL A 93 0.37 10.63 3.23
N VAL A 94 1.18 11.17 4.13
CA VAL A 94 0.71 11.84 5.35
C VAL A 94 0.58 13.33 5.05
N PRO A 95 -0.58 13.97 5.29
CA PRO A 95 -0.65 15.42 5.29
C PRO A 95 0.18 15.96 6.45
N LEU A 96 1.10 16.90 6.18
CA LEU A 96 1.94 17.53 7.23
C LEU A 96 1.54 18.98 7.52
N THR A 97 0.59 19.50 6.73
CA THR A 97 -0.01 20.83 6.82
C THR A 97 -1.51 20.71 6.57
N ASN A 98 -2.25 21.81 6.79
CA ASN A 98 -3.70 21.88 6.55
C ASN A 98 -4.49 20.77 7.27
N LEU A 99 -4.14 20.51 8.54
CA LEU A 99 -4.73 19.44 9.36
C LEU A 99 -6.03 19.85 10.07
N THR A 100 -6.40 21.13 10.02
CA THR A 100 -7.62 21.64 10.65
C THR A 100 -8.85 20.93 10.08
N GLY A 101 -9.63 20.31 10.96
CA GLY A 101 -10.85 19.60 10.58
C GLY A 101 -10.62 18.24 9.91
N LEU A 102 -9.39 17.72 9.89
CA LEU A 102 -9.11 16.37 9.41
C LEU A 102 -9.74 15.35 10.36
N ARG A 103 -10.55 14.43 9.83
CA ARG A 103 -11.21 13.35 10.59
C ARG A 103 -10.86 12.01 9.99
N TRP A 104 -10.83 10.96 10.82
CA TRP A 104 -10.60 9.58 10.36
C TRP A 104 -11.55 9.18 9.22
N GLN A 105 -12.81 9.56 9.34
CA GLN A 105 -13.91 9.25 8.42
C GLN A 105 -13.67 9.78 7.00
N ASP A 106 -12.96 10.89 6.87
CA ASP A 106 -12.65 11.54 5.60
C ASP A 106 -11.21 11.26 5.13
N SER A 107 -10.46 10.46 5.89
CA SER A 107 -9.04 10.23 5.61
C SER A 107 -8.82 9.36 4.38
N THR A 108 -7.76 9.67 3.62
CA THR A 108 -7.29 8.82 2.50
C THR A 108 -6.94 7.41 2.98
N VAL A 109 -6.44 7.28 4.21
CA VAL A 109 -6.11 5.99 4.83
C VAL A 109 -7.36 5.13 4.94
N LYS A 110 -8.43 5.63 5.58
CA LYS A 110 -9.71 4.90 5.68
C LYS A 110 -10.25 4.57 4.30
N LYS A 111 -10.25 5.54 3.37
CA LYS A 111 -10.74 5.33 2.00
C LYS A 111 -10.02 4.19 1.28
N LYS A 112 -8.68 4.14 1.37
CA LYS A 112 -7.86 3.10 0.71
C LYS A 112 -7.91 1.76 1.42
N LEU A 113 -8.20 1.72 2.72
CA LEU A 113 -8.27 0.47 3.49
C LEU A 113 -9.69 -0.09 3.63
N ALA A 114 -10.72 0.62 3.17
CA ALA A 114 -12.12 0.17 3.30
C ALA A 114 -12.42 -1.14 2.54
N HIS A 115 -11.72 -1.38 1.43
CA HIS A 115 -11.82 -2.61 0.65
C HIS A 115 -10.54 -2.82 -0.15
N VAL A 116 -9.79 -3.86 0.20
CA VAL A 116 -8.45 -4.10 -0.36
C VAL A 116 -8.42 -5.46 -1.05
N LEU A 117 -7.96 -5.48 -2.29
CA LEU A 117 -7.44 -6.69 -2.93
C LEU A 117 -5.99 -6.87 -2.50
N TRP A 118 -5.75 -7.86 -1.65
CA TRP A 118 -4.41 -8.30 -1.31
C TRP A 118 -3.91 -9.31 -2.34
N LEU A 119 -2.72 -9.07 -2.89
CA LEU A 119 -2.06 -9.98 -3.81
C LEU A 119 -0.69 -10.38 -3.25
N PRO A 120 -0.59 -11.53 -2.54
CA PRO A 120 0.68 -12.05 -2.05
C PRO A 120 1.64 -12.33 -3.21
N ILE A 121 2.93 -12.04 -3.02
CA ILE A 121 3.98 -12.34 -4.00
C ILE A 121 5.14 -13.00 -3.27
N LEU A 122 5.54 -14.20 -3.67
CA LEU A 122 6.74 -14.86 -3.12
C LEU A 122 7.98 -14.07 -3.53
N ALA A 123 8.62 -13.41 -2.56
CA ALA A 123 9.56 -12.33 -2.82
C ALA A 123 10.84 -12.42 -1.97
N GLU A 124 11.28 -13.65 -1.68
CA GLU A 124 12.52 -13.89 -0.95
C GLU A 124 13.74 -13.25 -1.63
N ARG A 125 14.76 -12.96 -0.84
CA ARG A 125 15.91 -12.15 -1.30
C ARG A 125 16.72 -12.81 -2.40
N ASP A 126 16.73 -14.14 -2.43
CA ASP A 126 17.36 -14.98 -3.45
C ASP A 126 16.53 -15.09 -4.74
N ILE A 127 15.27 -14.65 -4.74
CA ILE A 127 14.39 -14.66 -5.90
C ILE A 127 14.46 -13.32 -6.63
N ALA A 128 15.04 -13.35 -7.83
CA ALA A 128 15.06 -12.20 -8.73
C ALA A 128 13.62 -11.69 -9.01
N PRO A 129 13.36 -10.37 -9.09
CA PRO A 129 11.99 -9.86 -9.16
C PRO A 129 11.15 -10.43 -10.32
N VAL A 130 11.73 -10.72 -11.48
CA VAL A 130 11.03 -11.37 -12.60
C VAL A 130 10.60 -12.81 -12.30
N ASN A 131 11.31 -13.51 -11.42
CA ASN A 131 11.03 -14.90 -11.07
C ASN A 131 10.10 -15.03 -9.85
N ARG A 132 9.65 -13.91 -9.28
CA ARG A 132 8.73 -13.91 -8.15
C ARG A 132 7.36 -14.38 -8.58
N THR A 133 6.82 -15.35 -7.85
CA THR A 133 5.53 -15.97 -8.13
C THR A 133 4.40 -15.19 -7.47
N ILE A 134 3.34 -14.94 -8.22
CA ILE A 134 2.10 -14.33 -7.75
C ILE A 134 1.30 -15.41 -7.01
N GLY A 135 0.91 -15.14 -5.77
CA GLY A 135 0.03 -16.01 -4.99
C GLY A 135 -1.45 -15.80 -5.30
N SER A 136 -2.31 -16.58 -4.67
CA SER A 136 -3.76 -16.38 -4.73
C SER A 136 -4.13 -15.04 -4.06
N GLY A 137 -4.75 -14.14 -4.83
CA GLY A 137 -5.25 -12.88 -4.30
C GLY A 137 -6.60 -13.05 -3.61
N PHE A 138 -6.91 -12.15 -2.68
CA PHE A 138 -8.16 -12.18 -1.92
C PHE A 138 -8.61 -10.78 -1.53
N LEU A 139 -9.92 -10.62 -1.32
CA LEU A 139 -10.51 -9.38 -0.87
C LEU A 139 -10.58 -9.36 0.64
N TRP A 140 -10.26 -8.21 1.21
CA TRP A 140 -10.29 -7.95 2.63
C TRP A 140 -11.00 -6.63 2.91
N GLN A 141 -11.75 -6.62 4.00
CA GLN A 141 -12.28 -5.42 4.62
C GLN A 141 -11.95 -5.47 6.10
N PRO A 142 -11.58 -4.34 6.73
CA PRO A 142 -11.29 -4.32 8.15
C PRO A 142 -12.56 -4.69 8.93
N ASN A 143 -12.42 -5.63 9.87
CA ASN A 143 -13.45 -5.82 10.88
C ASN A 143 -13.46 -4.64 11.88
N ALA A 144 -14.45 -4.59 12.76
CA ALA A 144 -14.62 -3.48 13.70
C ALA A 144 -13.40 -3.25 14.61
N LEU A 145 -12.72 -4.32 15.05
CA LEU A 145 -11.52 -4.22 15.88
C LEU A 145 -10.34 -3.67 15.07
N GLN A 146 -10.11 -4.22 13.87
CA GLN A 146 -9.07 -3.77 12.94
C GLN A 146 -9.27 -2.30 12.57
N GLU A 147 -10.50 -1.88 12.29
CA GLU A 147 -10.81 -0.47 12.00
C GLU A 147 -10.53 0.43 13.21
N GLN A 148 -10.90 0.00 14.42
CA GLN A 148 -10.62 0.76 15.64
C GLN A 148 -9.11 0.91 15.89
N GLN A 149 -8.32 -0.15 15.67
CA GLN A 149 -6.86 -0.08 15.79
C GLN A 149 -6.25 0.90 14.77
N LEU A 150 -6.70 0.82 13.51
CA LEU A 150 -6.25 1.73 12.45
C LEU A 150 -6.61 3.19 12.76
N GLN A 151 -7.83 3.44 13.23
CA GLN A 151 -8.29 4.78 13.61
C GLN A 151 -7.44 5.35 14.75
N ARG A 152 -7.24 4.58 15.81
CA ARG A 152 -6.47 5.00 17.00
C ARG A 152 -5.05 5.43 16.62
N ASP A 153 -4.35 4.60 15.85
CA ASP A 153 -2.98 4.88 15.40
C ASP A 153 -2.91 6.08 14.46
N TRP A 154 -3.93 6.27 13.64
CA TRP A 154 -4.04 7.42 12.76
C TRP A 154 -4.22 8.71 13.56
N GLU A 155 -5.18 8.73 14.50
CA GLU A 155 -5.51 9.89 15.33
C GLU A 155 -4.31 10.30 16.19
N GLU A 156 -3.67 9.35 16.88
CA GLU A 156 -2.48 9.59 17.71
C GLU A 156 -1.37 10.29 16.90
N GLN A 157 -1.06 9.76 15.71
CA GLN A 157 0.05 10.28 14.91
C GLN A 157 -0.29 11.59 14.21
N ILE A 158 -1.54 11.79 13.78
CA ILE A 158 -2.00 13.08 13.21
C ILE A 158 -2.02 14.17 14.29
N GLU A 159 -2.43 13.85 15.52
CA GLU A 159 -2.42 14.80 16.64
C GLU A 159 -1.01 15.32 16.92
N LEU A 160 0.00 14.44 16.96
CA LEU A 160 1.40 14.85 17.11
C LEU A 160 1.83 15.83 16.02
N ILE A 161 1.46 15.58 14.75
CA ILE A 161 1.81 16.47 13.64
C ILE A 161 1.07 17.81 13.78
N ALA A 162 -0.22 17.80 14.13
CA ALA A 162 -1.03 19.00 14.33
C ALA A 162 -0.48 19.89 15.46
N LEU A 163 0.08 19.29 16.51
CA LEU A 163 0.74 19.99 17.63
C LEU A 163 2.16 20.47 17.29
N GLY A 164 2.62 20.29 16.05
CA GLY A 164 3.98 20.66 15.63
C GLY A 164 5.08 19.74 16.18
N ARG A 165 4.71 18.57 16.71
CA ARG A 165 5.60 17.55 17.29
C ARG A 165 6.00 16.51 16.25
N VAL A 166 6.20 16.97 15.01
CA VAL A 166 6.49 16.11 13.85
C VAL A 166 7.79 15.33 14.04
N ASP A 167 8.75 15.83 14.82
CA ASP A 167 10.03 15.16 15.10
C ASP A 167 9.90 13.96 16.06
N GLU A 168 8.77 13.83 16.76
CA GLU A 168 8.51 12.70 17.67
C GLU A 168 7.96 11.47 16.94
N ILE A 169 7.51 11.65 15.70
CA ILE A 169 7.05 10.55 14.86
C ILE A 169 8.21 9.61 14.53
N SER A 170 8.02 8.34 14.85
CA SER A 170 8.97 7.28 14.55
C SER A 170 8.24 6.00 14.18
N GLY A 171 8.96 5.04 13.58
CA GLY A 171 8.42 3.71 13.27
C GLY A 171 8.01 2.89 14.50
N LYS A 172 8.28 3.37 15.72
CA LYS A 172 7.82 2.71 16.96
C LYS A 172 6.38 3.07 17.31
N LEU A 173 5.89 4.23 16.91
CA LEU A 173 4.51 4.67 17.18
C LEU A 173 3.48 3.79 16.47
N GLY A 174 2.26 3.83 17.00
CA GLY A 174 1.12 3.01 16.61
C GLY A 174 1.27 1.52 16.94
N GLU A 175 0.17 0.81 17.00
CA GLU A 175 0.12 -0.63 17.21
C GLU A 175 0.18 -1.41 15.88
N VAL A 176 -0.61 -0.98 14.90
CA VAL A 176 -0.83 -1.64 13.61
C VAL A 176 -0.44 -0.79 12.41
N MET A 177 -0.35 0.53 12.58
CA MET A 177 0.02 1.50 11.55
C MET A 177 1.06 2.49 12.06
N GLN A 178 2.02 2.85 11.20
CA GLN A 178 3.09 3.79 11.53
C GLN A 178 3.30 4.80 10.41
N ILE A 179 3.93 5.92 10.76
CA ILE A 179 4.45 6.87 9.80
C ILE A 179 5.95 6.66 9.59
N ARG A 180 6.38 6.63 8.32
CA ARG A 180 7.80 6.57 7.94
C ARG A 180 8.13 7.61 6.86
N PRO A 181 9.41 7.99 6.70
CA PRO A 181 9.83 8.79 5.56
C PRO A 181 9.48 8.12 4.22
N LYS A 182 8.93 8.89 3.28
CA LYS A 182 8.57 8.49 1.92
C LYS A 182 9.12 9.54 0.95
N ALA A 183 10.43 9.51 0.69
CA ALA A 183 11.08 10.46 -0.21
C ALA A 183 11.66 9.76 -1.44
N ALA A 184 11.55 10.39 -2.62
CA ALA A 184 12.21 9.90 -3.84
C ALA A 184 13.74 9.94 -3.72
N ASN A 185 14.25 10.87 -2.92
CA ASN A 185 15.65 10.98 -2.51
C ASN A 185 15.74 11.76 -1.18
N SER A 186 16.90 11.73 -0.52
CA SER A 186 17.13 12.41 0.76
C SER A 186 17.08 13.95 0.71
N LYS A 187 16.91 14.55 -0.49
CA LYS A 187 16.84 16.00 -0.70
C LYS A 187 15.40 16.50 -0.90
N ALA A 188 14.42 15.61 -1.06
CA ALA A 188 13.03 16.01 -1.22
C ALA A 188 12.49 16.55 0.11
N LEU A 189 12.03 17.81 0.10
CA LEU A 189 11.48 18.48 1.28
C LEU A 189 10.03 18.89 1.01
N THR A 190 9.22 18.83 2.05
CA THR A 190 7.85 19.33 2.08
C THR A 190 7.63 20.20 3.30
N ASP A 191 6.57 21.00 3.27
CA ASP A 191 6.18 21.82 4.42
C ASP A 191 5.52 20.97 5.49
N ALA A 192 5.78 21.33 6.75
CA ALA A 192 5.16 20.75 7.92
C ALA A 192 4.90 21.81 8.99
N ILE A 193 3.97 21.52 9.89
CA ILE A 193 3.80 22.28 11.13
C ILE A 193 4.91 21.87 12.10
N GLY A 194 5.70 22.83 12.55
CA GLY A 194 6.74 22.66 13.56
C GLY A 194 6.37 23.31 14.90
N PRO A 195 7.30 23.35 15.86
CA PRO A 195 7.06 23.91 17.19
C PRO A 195 6.52 25.33 17.13
N GLN A 196 5.57 25.65 18.02
CA GLN A 196 4.88 26.94 18.09
C GLN A 196 4.07 27.28 16.81
N GLY A 197 3.70 26.29 16.00
CA GLY A 197 2.89 26.48 14.79
C GLY A 197 3.65 27.07 13.60
N LYS A 198 4.99 27.13 13.66
CA LYS A 198 5.81 27.64 12.55
C LYS A 198 5.87 26.63 11.41
N LEU A 199 5.90 27.12 10.18
CA LEU A 199 6.17 26.27 9.02
C LEU A 199 7.64 25.85 9.03
N ILE A 200 7.90 24.55 8.92
CA ILE A 200 9.25 23.99 8.79
C ILE A 200 9.34 23.10 7.55
N LYS A 201 10.56 22.82 7.09
CA LYS A 201 10.81 21.83 6.04
C LYS A 201 11.20 20.50 6.64
N THR A 202 10.59 19.42 6.18
CA THR A 202 10.92 18.04 6.58
C THR A 202 10.80 17.09 5.38
N LEU A 203 11.24 15.84 5.55
CA LEU A 203 11.06 14.82 4.52
C LEU A 203 9.56 14.47 4.39
N PRO A 204 9.04 14.24 3.17
CA PRO A 204 7.70 13.70 3.00
C PRO A 204 7.54 12.37 3.73
N ARG A 205 6.32 12.12 4.20
CA ARG A 205 6.00 10.96 5.04
C ARG A 205 4.86 10.15 4.45
N GLY A 206 4.85 8.85 4.73
CA GLY A 206 3.81 7.92 4.35
C GLY A 206 3.28 7.15 5.55
N PHE A 207 2.00 6.81 5.52
CA PHE A 207 1.40 5.80 6.38
C PHE A 207 1.75 4.40 5.86
N TYR A 208 2.10 3.53 6.79
CA TYR A 208 2.45 2.13 6.52
C TYR A 208 1.77 1.21 7.53
N LEU A 209 1.17 0.13 7.06
CA LEU A 209 0.75 -0.98 7.91
C LEU A 209 1.97 -1.75 8.40
N LYS A 210 2.00 -2.06 9.69
CA LYS A 210 3.05 -2.89 10.29
C LYS A 210 2.90 -4.34 9.81
N MET A 211 4.03 -5.03 9.70
CA MET A 211 4.08 -6.43 9.24
C MET A 211 3.21 -7.35 10.07
N GLN A 212 3.12 -7.14 11.39
CA GLN A 212 2.28 -7.94 12.28
C GLN A 212 0.78 -7.83 11.94
N PHE A 213 0.33 -6.67 11.48
CA PHE A 213 -1.06 -6.45 11.09
C PHE A 213 -1.39 -7.20 9.79
N THR A 214 -0.55 -7.06 8.76
CA THR A 214 -0.74 -7.79 7.50
C THR A 214 -0.50 -9.29 7.64
N GLN A 215 0.34 -9.72 8.58
CA GLN A 215 0.48 -11.13 8.95
C GLN A 215 -0.82 -11.65 9.58
N GLY A 216 -1.49 -10.87 10.43
CA GLY A 216 -2.80 -11.21 10.98
C GLY A 216 -3.86 -11.39 9.89
N ILE A 217 -3.91 -10.48 8.93
CA ILE A 217 -4.81 -10.58 7.76
C ILE A 217 -4.56 -11.88 6.97
N LEU A 218 -3.30 -12.21 6.69
CA LEU A 218 -2.96 -13.45 5.99
C LEU A 218 -3.35 -14.71 6.79
N ALA A 219 -3.15 -14.69 8.11
CA ALA A 219 -3.51 -15.80 8.98
C ALA A 219 -5.04 -16.02 9.01
N GLU A 220 -5.82 -14.94 9.15
CA GLU A 220 -7.29 -14.99 9.08
C GLU A 220 -7.78 -15.59 7.76
N GLN A 221 -7.11 -15.29 6.65
CA GLN A 221 -7.52 -15.75 5.32
C GLN A 221 -7.15 -17.21 5.01
N PHE A 222 -5.94 -17.66 5.38
CA PHE A 222 -5.37 -18.92 4.87
C PHE A 222 -5.08 -19.98 5.93
N VAL A 223 -5.10 -19.62 7.21
CA VAL A 223 -4.81 -20.53 8.33
C VAL A 223 -6.08 -20.82 9.16
N GLY A 224 -7.14 -20.05 8.92
CA GLY A 224 -8.46 -20.25 9.51
C GLY A 224 -9.14 -21.55 9.09
#